data_AF-A0A7J9EF02-F1
#
_entry.id   AF-A0A7J9EF02-F1
#
_cell.length_a   1.000
_cell.length_b   1.000
_cell.length_c   1.000
_cell.angle_alpha   90.00
_cell.angle_beta   90.00
_cell.angle_gamma   90.00
#
_symmetry.space_group_name_H-M   'P 1'
#
loop_
_entity.id
_entity.type
_entity.pdbx_description
1 polymer ?
#
loop_
_entity_poly.entity_id
_entity_poly.type
_entity_poly.pdbx_seq_one_letter_code
_entity_poly.pdbx_strand_id
1 'polypeptide(L)'
;MCLTSKRDSVQELLDFQRKKLTERNDALETMVIALKEETMATTMAVITSIEELEGERALCRATVGKRVSSVALSSEDVPKSKEFVGTRSACDVDNFLWRMENYFRAKGIMDDAVKF
;
A
#
# COMPACT_ATOMS: atom_id res chain seq x y z
N MET A 1 -44.75 15.70 56.05
CA MET A 1 -43.38 15.14 55.98
C MET A 1 -42.39 16.16 56.56
N CYS A 2 -41.50 15.73 57.47
CA CYS A 2 -40.53 16.59 58.16
C CYS A 2 -39.37 17.01 57.24
N LEU A 3 -38.80 18.20 57.45
CA LEU A 3 -37.67 18.73 56.67
C LEU A 3 -36.41 17.84 56.75
N THR A 4 -36.24 17.12 57.86
CA THR A 4 -35.14 16.16 58.05
C THR A 4 -35.22 15.01 57.05
N SER A 5 -36.39 14.40 56.90
CA SER A 5 -36.62 13.29 55.95
C SER A 5 -36.30 13.68 54.51
N LYS A 6 -36.62 14.91 54.09
CA LYS A 6 -36.26 15.39 52.74
C LYS A 6 -34.75 15.57 52.57
N ARG A 7 -34.06 16.04 53.61
CA ARG A 7 -32.60 16.19 53.61
C ARG A 7 -31.91 14.84 53.47
N ASP A 8 -32.38 13.84 54.21
CA ASP A 8 -31.80 12.49 54.21
C ASP A 8 -31.96 11.83 52.84
N SER A 9 -33.13 11.95 52.21
CA SER A 9 -33.36 11.44 50.84
C SER A 9 -32.46 12.09 49.79
N VAL A 10 -32.19 13.40 49.90
CA VAL A 10 -31.27 14.09 48.99
C VAL A 10 -29.84 13.60 49.22
N GLN A 11 -29.44 13.39 50.47
CA GLN A 11 -28.11 12.88 50.81
C GLN A 11 -27.89 11.48 50.24
N GLU A 12 -28.84 10.57 50.42
CA GLU A 12 -28.79 9.21 49.85
C GLU A 12 -28.67 9.22 48.33
N LEU A 13 -29.42 10.10 47.64
CA LEU A 13 -29.34 10.24 46.20
C LEU A 13 -27.97 10.75 45.74
N LEU A 14 -27.39 11.73 46.44
CA LEU A 14 -26.07 12.26 46.13
C LEU A 14 -24.98 11.19 46.32
N ASP A 15 -25.06 10.41 47.38
CA ASP A 15 -24.12 9.33 47.66
C ASP A 15 -24.24 8.20 46.63
N PHE A 16 -25.46 7.86 46.22
CA PHE A 16 -25.71 6.92 45.14
C PHE A 16 -25.14 7.39 43.80
N GLN A 17 -25.36 8.66 43.43
CA GLN A 17 -24.81 9.24 42.20
C GLN A 17 -23.29 9.30 42.24
N ARG A 18 -22.70 9.65 43.39
CA ARG A 18 -21.25 9.64 43.58
C ARG A 18 -20.67 8.25 43.33
N LYS A 19 -21.27 7.21 43.94
CA LYS A 19 -20.83 5.83 43.75
C LYS A 19 -20.90 5.41 42.28
N LYS A 20 -22.03 5.69 41.61
CA LYS A 20 -22.20 5.37 40.18
C LYS A 20 -21.20 6.11 39.29
N LEU A 21 -20.85 7.35 39.64
CA LEU A 21 -19.85 8.13 38.91
C LEU A 21 -18.45 7.53 39.08
N THR A 22 -18.09 7.11 40.29
CA THR A 22 -16.82 6.41 40.56
C THR A 22 -16.74 5.11 39.75
N GLU A 23 -17.76 4.26 39.80
CA GLU A 23 -17.79 3.00 39.03
C GLU A 23 -17.64 3.22 37.52
N ARG A 24 -18.29 4.27 36.97
CA ARG A 24 -18.13 4.64 35.56
C ARG A 24 -16.74 5.14 35.23
N ASN A 25 -16.11 5.92 36.12
CA ASN A 25 -14.75 6.40 35.92
C ASN A 25 -13.75 5.24 35.91
N ASP A 26 -13.87 4.29 36.84
CA ASP A 26 -13.00 3.11 36.91
C ASP A 26 -13.14 2.24 35.65
N ALA A 27 -14.38 2.05 35.18
CA ALA A 27 -14.66 1.35 33.92
C ALA A 27 -14.09 2.08 32.71
N LEU A 28 -14.20 3.42 32.68
CA LEU A 28 -13.65 4.24 31.59
C LEU A 28 -12.12 4.20 31.58
N GLU A 29 -11.48 4.26 32.73
CA GLU A 29 -10.03 4.13 32.86
C GLU A 29 -9.54 2.76 32.35
N THR A 30 -10.25 1.68 32.72
CA THR A 30 -9.98 0.33 32.22
C THR A 30 -10.10 0.26 30.69
N MET A 31 -11.17 0.82 30.11
CA MET A 31 -11.36 0.84 28.66
C MET A 31 -10.29 1.67 27.94
N VAL A 32 -9.89 2.80 28.51
CA VAL A 32 -8.83 3.66 27.93
C VAL A 32 -7.49 2.94 27.93
N ILE A 33 -7.16 2.18 28.98
CA ILE A 33 -5.94 1.37 29.02
C ILE A 33 -5.98 0.31 27.91
N ALA A 34 -7.07 -0.46 27.82
CA ALA A 34 -7.21 -1.49 26.79
C ALA A 34 -7.11 -0.92 25.37
N LEU A 35 -7.77 0.22 25.10
CA LEU A 35 -7.71 0.88 23.80
C LEU A 35 -6.29 1.36 23.46
N LYS A 36 -5.55 1.88 24.43
CA LYS A 36 -4.15 2.28 24.24
C LYS A 36 -3.26 1.10 23.89
N GLU A 37 -3.44 -0.03 24.58
CA GLU A 37 -2.68 -1.26 24.31
C GLU A 37 -2.97 -1.79 22.90
N GLU A 38 -4.24 -1.87 22.52
CA GLU A 38 -4.65 -2.30 21.17
C GLU A 38 -4.12 -1.35 20.08
N THR A 39 -4.21 -0.04 20.31
CA THR A 39 -3.68 0.99 19.38
C THR A 39 -2.17 0.85 19.23
N MET A 40 -1.44 0.58 20.32
CA MET A 40 0.01 0.39 20.27
C MET A 40 0.38 -0.89 19.52
N ALA A 41 -0.30 -2.00 19.81
CA ALA A 41 -0.09 -3.28 19.14
C ALA A 41 -0.34 -3.20 17.62
N THR A 42 -1.45 -2.57 17.22
CA THR A 42 -1.79 -2.36 15.81
C THR A 42 -0.80 -1.43 15.12
N THR A 43 -0.37 -0.35 15.78
CA THR A 43 0.65 0.56 15.24
C THR A 43 1.96 -0.18 14.99
N MET A 44 2.41 -1.01 15.94
CA MET A 44 3.63 -1.81 15.77
C MET A 44 3.51 -2.80 14.60
N ALA A 45 2.39 -3.51 14.49
CA ALA A 45 2.16 -4.46 13.39
C ALA A 45 2.20 -3.76 12.01
N VAL A 46 1.60 -2.56 11.91
CA VAL A 46 1.64 -1.77 10.67
C VAL A 46 3.05 -1.31 10.35
N ILE A 47 3.83 -0.83 11.32
CA ILE A 47 5.22 -0.42 11.11
C ILE A 47 6.05 -1.60 10.58
N THR A 48 5.96 -2.77 11.21
CA THR A 48 6.69 -3.98 10.76
C THR A 48 6.30 -4.36 9.32
N SER A 49 5.00 -4.33 8.99
CA SER A 49 4.56 -4.63 7.62
C SER A 49 5.07 -3.63 6.59
N ILE A 50 5.17 -2.34 6.94
CA ILE A 50 5.75 -1.32 6.07
C ILE A 50 7.23 -1.61 5.82
N GLU A 51 8.00 -1.92 6.86
CA GLU A 51 9.43 -2.25 6.73
C GLU A 51 9.66 -3.46 5.83
N GLU A 52 8.84 -4.50 5.96
CA GLU A 52 8.88 -5.70 5.10
C GLU A 52 8.62 -5.33 3.64
N LEU A 53 7.54 -4.58 3.36
CA LEU A 53 7.18 -4.15 2.01
C LEU A 53 8.22 -3.22 1.38
N GLU A 54 8.84 -2.34 2.17
CA GLU A 54 9.94 -1.50 1.71
C GLU A 54 11.18 -2.34 1.36
N GLY A 55 11.48 -3.37 2.16
CA GLY A 55 12.52 -4.36 1.87
C GLY A 55 12.28 -5.10 0.55
N GLU A 56 11.08 -5.64 0.35
CA GLU A 56 10.69 -6.31 -0.91
C GLU A 56 10.77 -5.36 -2.11
N ARG A 57 10.31 -4.12 -1.96
CA ARG A 57 10.36 -3.10 -3.01
C ARG A 57 11.80 -2.74 -3.38
N ALA A 58 12.71 -2.67 -2.40
CA ALA A 58 14.14 -2.44 -2.64
C ALA A 58 14.76 -3.60 -3.44
N LEU A 59 14.45 -4.85 -3.08
CA LEU A 59 14.90 -6.05 -3.79
C LEU A 59 14.37 -6.11 -5.23
N CYS A 60 13.08 -5.84 -5.42
CA CYS A 60 12.45 -5.75 -6.74
C CYS A 60 13.13 -4.69 -7.61
N ARG A 61 13.37 -3.49 -7.07
CA ARG A 61 14.09 -2.42 -7.77
C ARG A 61 15.52 -2.83 -8.14
N ALA A 62 16.26 -3.45 -7.23
CA ALA A 62 17.62 -3.91 -7.51
C ALA A 62 17.65 -4.98 -8.61
N THR A 63 16.69 -5.91 -8.60
CA THR A 63 16.59 -6.99 -9.59
C THR A 63 16.15 -6.46 -10.97
N VAL A 64 15.18 -5.55 -11.01
CA VAL A 64 14.74 -4.88 -12.24
C VAL A 64 15.85 -3.98 -12.77
N GLY A 65 16.52 -3.19 -11.93
CA GLY A 65 17.66 -2.37 -12.33
C GLY A 65 18.81 -3.20 -12.92
N LYS A 66 19.11 -4.35 -12.31
CA LYS A 66 20.12 -5.30 -12.84
C LYS A 66 19.67 -5.93 -14.15
N ARG A 67 18.39 -6.29 -14.30
CA ARG A 67 17.82 -6.79 -15.57
C ARG A 67 17.87 -5.73 -16.66
N VAL A 68 17.44 -4.49 -16.39
CA VAL A 68 17.50 -3.36 -17.33
C VAL A 68 18.95 -3.08 -17.74
N SER A 69 19.90 -3.12 -16.80
CA SER A 69 21.32 -2.96 -17.14
C SER A 69 21.92 -4.15 -17.90
N SER A 70 21.36 -5.36 -17.78
CA SER A 70 21.75 -6.52 -18.59
C SER A 70 21.01 -6.62 -19.94
N VAL A 71 19.85 -5.98 -20.06
CA VAL A 71 19.00 -5.90 -21.25
C VAL A 71 19.33 -4.65 -22.08
N ALA A 72 20.03 -3.68 -21.51
CA ALA A 72 20.91 -2.78 -22.23
C ALA A 72 22.12 -3.59 -22.76
N LEU A 73 21.84 -4.66 -23.52
CA LEU A 73 22.63 -5.01 -24.68
C LEU A 73 22.88 -3.69 -25.39
N SER A 74 24.15 -3.41 -25.65
CA SER A 74 24.53 -2.28 -26.49
C SER A 74 23.56 -2.24 -27.67
N SER A 75 23.08 -1.06 -28.06
CA SER A 75 22.22 -0.94 -29.25
C SER A 75 22.95 -1.42 -30.51
N GLU A 76 24.20 -1.88 -30.42
CA GLU A 76 25.00 -2.52 -31.47
C GLU A 76 24.82 -4.05 -31.51
N ASP A 77 24.54 -4.73 -30.39
CA ASP A 77 24.45 -6.20 -30.32
C ASP A 77 23.11 -6.80 -30.78
N VAL A 78 22.05 -5.99 -30.92
CA VAL A 78 20.75 -6.49 -31.40
C VAL A 78 20.83 -6.75 -32.91
N PRO A 79 20.71 -8.01 -33.38
CA PRO A 79 20.77 -8.33 -34.81
C PRO A 79 19.65 -7.64 -35.56
N LYS A 80 19.95 -7.15 -36.77
CA LYS A 80 18.95 -6.51 -37.64
C LYS A 80 17.79 -7.47 -37.90
N SER A 81 16.55 -6.97 -37.77
CA SER A 81 15.36 -7.76 -38.07
C SER A 81 15.35 -8.21 -39.54
N LYS A 82 14.74 -9.36 -39.82
CA LYS A 82 14.60 -9.88 -41.18
C LYS A 82 13.70 -8.97 -42.01
N GLU A 83 14.13 -8.68 -43.24
CA GLU A 83 13.38 -7.84 -44.18
C GLU A 83 12.03 -8.47 -44.56
N PHE A 84 11.02 -7.61 -44.74
CA PHE A 84 9.74 -8.01 -45.28
C PHE A 84 9.84 -8.11 -46.80
N VAL A 85 9.54 -9.29 -47.34
CA VAL A 85 9.67 -9.58 -48.78
C VAL A 85 8.46 -9.16 -49.62
N GLY A 86 7.47 -8.48 -49.01
CA GLY A 86 6.32 -7.92 -49.74
C GLY A 86 5.17 -8.91 -50.00
N THR A 87 5.06 -10.00 -49.25
CA THR A 87 3.98 -10.98 -49.42
C THR A 87 2.62 -10.38 -49.05
N ARG A 88 1.59 -10.58 -49.89
CA ARG A 88 0.21 -10.16 -49.62
C ARG A 88 -0.55 -11.15 -48.72
N SER A 89 0.04 -11.46 -47.56
CA SER A 89 -0.50 -12.35 -46.54
C SER A 89 -0.62 -11.60 -45.23
N ALA A 90 -1.82 -11.52 -44.66
CA ALA A 90 -2.05 -10.84 -43.39
C ALA A 90 -1.19 -11.43 -42.26
N CYS A 91 -1.07 -12.75 -42.22
CA CYS A 91 -0.23 -13.45 -41.25
C CYS A 91 1.26 -13.06 -41.39
N ASP A 92 1.77 -12.88 -42.61
CA ASP A 92 3.16 -12.48 -42.81
C ASP A 92 3.40 -11.01 -42.42
N VAL A 93 2.42 -10.14 -42.66
CA VAL A 93 2.46 -8.74 -42.22
C VAL A 93 2.44 -8.66 -40.70
N ASP A 94 1.53 -9.37 -40.03
CA ASP A 94 1.44 -9.39 -38.56
C ASP A 94 2.72 -9.91 -37.91
N ASN A 95 3.26 -11.01 -38.45
CA ASN A 95 4.53 -11.57 -37.98
C ASN A 95 5.70 -10.60 -38.16
N PHE A 96 5.71 -9.81 -39.24
CA PHE A 96 6.73 -8.80 -39.47
C PHE A 96 6.60 -7.63 -38.49
N LEU A 97 5.39 -7.09 -38.29
CA LEU A 97 5.14 -6.00 -37.35
C LEU A 97 5.53 -6.39 -35.92
N TRP A 98 5.14 -7.58 -35.46
CA TRP A 98 5.54 -8.10 -34.15
C TRP A 98 7.07 -8.17 -33.98
N ARG A 99 7.80 -8.62 -35.01
CA ARG A 99 9.27 -8.66 -34.99
C ARG A 99 9.90 -7.26 -34.96
N MET A 100 9.31 -6.28 -35.65
CA MET A 100 9.78 -4.90 -35.65
C MET A 100 9.58 -4.22 -34.29
N GLU A 101 8.42 -4.39 -33.67
CA GLU A 101 8.14 -3.86 -32.33
C GLU A 101 9.13 -4.42 -31.30
N ASN A 102 9.40 -5.72 -31.34
CA ASN A 102 10.35 -6.34 -30.45
C ASN A 102 11.80 -5.90 -30.73
N TYR A 103 12.16 -5.68 -31.99
CA TYR A 103 13.47 -5.15 -32.38
C TYR A 103 13.70 -3.73 -31.85
N PHE A 104 12.73 -2.82 -32.02
CA PHE A 104 12.84 -1.45 -31.52
C PHE A 104 12.88 -1.39 -29.99
N ARG A 105 12.06 -2.21 -29.33
CA ARG A 105 12.09 -2.38 -27.87
C ARG A 105 13.47 -2.85 -27.39
N ALA A 106 14.08 -3.82 -28.08
CA ALA A 106 15.42 -4.32 -27.74
C ALA A 106 16.53 -3.28 -28.01
N LYS A 107 16.37 -2.43 -29.03
CA LYS A 107 17.28 -1.30 -29.32
C LYS A 107 17.07 -0.09 -28.41
N GLY A 108 16.09 -0.12 -27.51
CA GLY A 108 15.75 1.01 -26.63
C GLY A 108 15.10 2.20 -27.36
N ILE A 109 14.59 1.99 -28.57
CA ILE A 109 13.87 3.00 -29.33
C ILE A 109 12.42 3.00 -28.81
N MET A 110 12.11 3.96 -27.94
CA MET A 110 10.76 4.22 -27.47
C MET A 110 10.12 5.33 -28.30
N ASP A 111 8.79 5.25 -28.48
CA ASP A 111 8.02 6.24 -29.21
C ASP A 111 8.02 7.56 -28.41
N ASP A 112 8.81 8.55 -28.84
CA ASP A 112 8.67 9.94 -28.41
C ASP A 112 7.41 10.52 -29.07
N ALA A 113 6.25 9.99 -28.69
CA ALA A 113 4.96 10.57 -29.03
C ALA A 113 4.78 11.86 -28.21
N VAL A 114 5.47 12.93 -28.60
CA VAL A 114 5.05 14.28 -28.27
C VAL A 114 3.69 14.47 -28.95
N LYS A 115 2.63 14.30 -28.17
CA LYS A 115 1.30 14.76 -28.53
C LYS A 115 1.36 16.29 -28.65
N PHE A 116 1.23 16.81 -29.87
CA PHE A 116 0.90 18.22 -30.10
C PHE A 116 -0.60 18.42 -30.04
#